data_AF-A0AAE3QJM0-F1
#
_entry.id   AF-A0AAE3QJM0-F1
#
_cell.length_a   1.000
_cell.length_b   1.000
_cell.length_c   1.000
_cell.angle_alpha   90.00
_cell.angle_beta   90.00
_cell.angle_gamma   90.00
#
_symmetry.space_group_name_H-M   'P 1'
#
loop_
_entity.id
_entity.type
_entity.pdbx_description
1 polymer ?
#
loop_
_entity_poly.entity_id
_entity_poly.type
_entity_poly.pdbx_seq_one_letter_code
_entity_poly.pdbx_strand_id
1 'polypeptide(L)'
;MRATATDTRSQPRRGAVLPTALAPFGVTREQAAALLSISPSLFDNAVEAGTMPQPRILRGRNIWDVNELYECFLALPSRRSANDQDLDAAPSQGNAFDDAKKAQ
;
A
#
# COMPACT_ATOMS: atom_id res chain seq x y z
N MET A 1 58.12 11.31 6.36
CA MET A 1 56.98 10.80 5.57
C MET A 1 55.71 11.03 6.36
N ARG A 2 54.81 11.93 5.92
CA ARG A 2 53.51 12.16 6.55
C ARG A 2 52.45 11.37 5.79
N ALA A 3 51.80 10.43 6.47
CA ALA A 3 50.60 9.78 5.95
C ALA A 3 49.42 10.74 6.13
N THR A 4 48.82 11.18 5.02
CA THR A 4 47.55 11.92 5.05
C THR A 4 46.42 10.91 5.16
N ALA A 5 45.88 10.76 6.37
CA ALA A 5 44.66 10.01 6.62
C ALA A 5 43.48 10.72 5.90
N THR A 6 42.85 10.02 4.97
CA THR A 6 41.61 10.42 4.32
C THR A 6 40.46 10.28 5.31
N ASP A 7 40.15 11.36 6.02
CA ASP A 7 38.93 11.49 6.83
C ASP A 7 37.71 11.49 5.90
N THR A 8 37.11 10.32 5.74
CA THR A 8 35.91 10.12 4.94
C THR A 8 34.72 10.56 5.78
N ARG A 9 34.39 11.85 5.78
CA ARG A 9 33.19 12.35 6.49
C ARG A 9 31.95 11.71 5.89
N SER A 10 31.40 10.74 6.60
CA SER A 10 30.11 10.10 6.30
C SER A 10 29.03 11.18 6.37
N GLN A 11 28.60 11.68 5.22
CA GLN A 11 27.57 12.70 5.17
C GLN A 11 26.26 12.11 5.69
N PRO A 12 25.55 12.81 6.61
CA PRO A 12 24.34 12.26 7.18
C PRO A 12 23.36 11.93 6.06
N ARG A 13 22.77 10.73 6.14
CA ARG A 13 21.69 10.32 5.24
C ARG A 13 20.63 11.41 5.30
N ARG A 14 20.05 11.83 4.17
CA ARG A 14 19.12 12.97 4.13
C ARG A 14 17.94 12.82 5.09
N GLY A 15 17.49 11.59 5.34
CA GLY A 15 16.45 11.28 6.33
C GLY A 15 16.88 11.42 7.80
N ALA A 16 18.19 11.48 8.08
CA ALA A 16 18.75 11.66 9.42
C ALA A 16 18.93 13.13 9.82
N VAL A 17 18.59 14.08 8.94
CA VAL A 17 18.62 15.52 9.24
C VAL A 17 17.42 15.94 10.08
N LEU A 18 16.30 15.24 9.93
CA LEU A 18 15.09 15.48 10.70
C LEU A 18 15.10 14.64 11.99
N PRO A 19 14.45 15.11 13.07
CA PRO A 19 14.21 14.28 14.25
C PRO A 19 13.47 13.00 13.88
N THR A 20 13.84 11.87 14.48
CA THR A 20 13.27 10.54 14.17
C THR A 20 11.75 10.46 14.36
N ALA A 21 11.18 11.31 15.22
CA ALA A 21 9.73 11.35 15.45
C ALA A 21 8.95 12.04 14.31
N LEU A 22 9.62 12.79 13.43
CA LEU A 22 8.96 13.45 12.31
C LEU A 22 8.95 12.51 11.10
N ALA A 23 7.80 11.90 10.85
CA ALA A 23 7.60 11.10 9.65
C ALA A 23 7.77 11.98 8.39
N PRO A 24 8.50 11.51 7.36
CA PRO A 24 8.63 12.24 6.11
C PRO A 24 7.28 12.28 5.39
N PHE A 25 6.91 13.44 4.85
CA PHE A 25 5.71 13.60 4.01
C PHE A 25 5.90 13.00 2.61
N GLY A 26 7.13 13.06 2.10
CA GLY A 26 7.50 12.59 0.76
C GLY A 26 8.51 11.46 0.84
N VAL A 27 8.25 10.37 0.13
CA VAL A 27 9.09 9.17 0.12
C VAL A 27 9.60 8.83 -1.29
N THR A 28 10.76 8.18 -1.38
CA THR A 28 11.26 7.62 -2.64
C THR A 28 10.50 6.35 -3.01
N ARG A 29 10.69 5.88 -4.25
CA ARG A 29 10.14 4.60 -4.75
C ARG A 29 10.41 3.44 -3.79
N GLU A 30 11.64 3.31 -3.31
CA GLU A 30 12.06 2.21 -2.42
C GLU A 30 11.38 2.32 -1.05
N GLN A 31 11.24 3.55 -0.54
CA GLN A 31 10.55 3.80 0.73
C GLN A 31 9.04 3.55 0.62
N ALA A 32 8.41 3.95 -0.49
CA ALA A 32 7.01 3.68 -0.76
C ALA A 32 6.71 2.17 -0.80
N ALA A 33 7.54 1.40 -1.52
CA ALA A 33 7.43 -0.05 -1.55
C ALA A 33 7.63 -0.68 -0.16
N ALA A 34 8.59 -0.17 0.62
CA ALA A 34 8.84 -0.63 1.99
C ALA A 34 7.66 -0.35 2.94
N LEU A 35 6.99 0.80 2.83
CA LEU A 35 5.80 1.11 3.62
C LEU A 35 4.68 0.08 3.40
N LEU A 36 4.51 -0.37 2.16
CA LEU A 36 3.54 -1.40 1.79
C LEU A 36 4.06 -2.83 1.99
N SER A 37 5.29 -3.00 2.48
CA SER A 37 5.96 -4.30 2.63
C SER A 37 6.03 -5.13 1.33
N ILE A 38 6.24 -4.46 0.19
CA ILE A 38 6.35 -5.09 -1.13
C ILE A 38 7.70 -4.81 -1.80
N SER A 39 8.00 -5.54 -2.87
CA SER A 39 9.18 -5.25 -3.70
C SER A 39 8.99 -3.97 -4.52
N PRO A 40 10.06 -3.23 -4.83
CA PRO A 40 9.96 -2.02 -5.65
C PRO A 40 9.40 -2.28 -7.04
N SER A 41 9.69 -3.45 -7.64
CA SER A 41 9.14 -3.84 -8.93
C SER A 41 7.64 -4.10 -8.88
N LEU A 42 7.14 -4.70 -7.78
CA LEU A 42 5.70 -4.88 -7.60
C LEU A 42 4.99 -3.53 -7.39
N PHE A 43 5.65 -2.60 -6.68
CA PHE A 43 5.15 -1.24 -6.54
C PHE A 43 5.02 -0.53 -7.89
N ASP A 44 6.03 -0.63 -8.77
CA ASP A 44 5.94 -0.04 -10.11
C ASP A 44 4.76 -0.59 -10.90
N ASN A 45 4.58 -1.92 -10.90
CA ASN A 45 3.44 -2.55 -11.55
C ASN A 45 2.09 -2.07 -10.97
N ALA A 46 2.03 -1.79 -9.67
CA ALA A 46 0.83 -1.26 -9.02
C ALA A 46 0.54 0.20 -9.44
N VAL A 47 1.59 1.01 -9.62
CA VAL A 47 1.47 2.38 -10.14
C VAL A 47 1.02 2.35 -11.61
N GLU A 48 1.59 1.46 -12.42
CA GLU A 48 1.18 1.26 -13.82
C GLU A 48 -0.27 0.74 -13.94
N ALA A 49 -0.68 -0.16 -13.04
CA ALA A 49 -2.05 -0.68 -12.97
C ALA A 49 -3.06 0.34 -12.41
N GLY A 50 -2.61 1.49 -11.91
CA GLY A 50 -3.46 2.53 -11.33
C GLY A 50 -4.04 2.18 -9.95
N THR A 51 -3.52 1.14 -9.29
CA THR A 51 -3.90 0.79 -7.90
C THR A 51 -3.10 1.57 -6.86
N MET A 52 -1.99 2.19 -7.27
CA MET A 52 -1.16 3.08 -6.47
C MET A 52 -1.03 4.46 -7.12
N PRO A 53 -0.75 5.52 -6.34
CA PRO A 53 -0.71 6.88 -6.86
C PRO A 53 0.49 7.10 -7.78
N GLN A 54 0.30 7.94 -8.80
CA GLN A 54 1.37 8.39 -9.68
C GLN A 54 2.35 9.30 -8.93
N PRO A 55 3.66 9.28 -9.27
CA PRO A 55 4.65 10.10 -8.59
C PRO A 55 4.43 11.59 -8.82
N ARG A 56 4.70 12.39 -7.80
CA ARG A 56 4.87 13.83 -7.92
C ARG A 56 6.29 14.14 -8.39
N ILE A 57 6.41 14.90 -9.47
CA ILE A 57 7.70 15.19 -10.11
C ILE A 57 8.24 16.51 -9.55
N LEU A 58 9.33 16.45 -8.79
CA LEU A 58 10.08 17.63 -8.35
C LEU A 58 11.37 17.77 -9.16
N ARG A 59 11.31 18.59 -10.21
CA ARG A 59 12.35 18.82 -11.24
C ARG A 59 12.73 17.58 -12.04
N GLY A 60 13.19 16.53 -11.38
CA GLY A 60 13.56 15.24 -11.98
C GLY A 60 13.59 14.09 -10.98
N ARG A 61 13.02 14.30 -9.79
CA ARG A 61 12.84 13.24 -8.80
C ARG A 61 11.37 12.93 -8.65
N ASN A 62 11.07 11.65 -8.63
CA ASN A 62 9.77 11.12 -8.30
C ASN A 62 9.66 11.02 -6.77
N ILE A 63 8.64 11.68 -6.23
CA ILE A 63 8.32 11.69 -4.80
C ILE A 63 6.87 11.24 -4.68
N TRP A 64 6.61 10.31 -3.76
CA TRP A 64 5.26 9.90 -3.41
C TRP A 64 4.86 10.51 -2.08
N ASP A 65 3.61 10.98 -2.01
CA ASP A 65 3.02 11.44 -0.75
C ASP A 65 2.59 10.22 0.08
N VAL A 66 2.96 10.21 1.37
CA VAL A 66 2.63 9.11 2.28
C VAL A 66 1.12 9.00 2.53
N ASN A 67 0.39 10.13 2.55
CA ASN A 67 -1.06 10.11 2.74
C ASN A 67 -1.77 9.53 1.52
N GLU A 68 -1.34 9.90 0.31
CA GLU A 68 -1.91 9.34 -0.92
C GLU A 68 -1.69 7.82 -1.00
N LEU A 69 -0.48 7.35 -0.62
CA LEU A 69 -0.19 5.92 -0.54
C LEU A 69 -1.12 5.21 0.45
N TYR A 70 -1.37 5.82 1.61
CA TYR A 70 -2.24 5.29 2.64
C TYR A 70 -3.71 5.20 2.16
N GLU A 71 -4.22 6.26 1.53
CA GLU A 71 -5.57 6.30 0.97
C GLU A 71 -5.76 5.26 -0.13
N CYS A 72 -4.82 5.15 -1.07
CA CYS A 72 -4.87 4.13 -2.12
C CYS A 72 -4.81 2.70 -1.53
N PHE A 73 -3.99 2.48 -0.51
CA PHE A 73 -3.94 1.19 0.18
C PHE A 73 -5.27 0.82 0.83
N LEU A 74 -5.92 1.77 1.52
CA LEU A 74 -7.24 1.55 2.13
C LEU A 74 -8.34 1.31 1.08
N ALA A 75 -8.20 1.89 -0.10
CA ALA A 75 -9.14 1.70 -1.21
C ALA A 75 -8.96 0.36 -1.94
N LEU A 76 -7.91 -0.41 -1.65
CA LEU A 76 -7.71 -1.72 -2.28
C LEU A 76 -8.85 -2.68 -1.94
N PRO A 77 -9.30 -3.49 -2.90
CA PRO A 77 -10.34 -4.48 -2.64
C PRO A 77 -9.84 -5.49 -1.60
N SER A 78 -10.59 -5.59 -0.51
CA SER A 78 -10.36 -6.64 0.47
C SER A 78 -10.73 -7.99 -0.14
N ARG A 79 -9.94 -9.03 0.16
CA ARG A 79 -10.22 -10.43 -0.28
C ARG A 79 -11.64 -10.89 0.08
N ARG A 80 -12.22 -10.33 1.15
CA ARG A 80 -13.59 -10.60 1.56
C ARG A 80 -14.62 -9.84 0.71
N SER A 81 -14.42 -8.56 0.43
CA SER A 81 -15.37 -7.73 -0.33
C SER A 81 -15.47 -8.08 -1.82
N ALA A 82 -14.45 -8.73 -2.40
CA ALA A 82 -14.56 -9.26 -3.76
C ALA A 82 -15.49 -10.49 -3.86
N ASN A 83 -15.77 -11.14 -2.73
CA ASN A 83 -16.55 -12.39 -2.63
C ASN A 83 -17.78 -12.27 -1.72
N ASP A 84 -18.17 -11.07 -1.27
CA ASP A 84 -19.47 -10.87 -0.62
C ASP A 84 -20.55 -10.95 -1.71
N GLN A 85 -20.83 -12.19 -2.13
CA GLN A 85 -22.16 -12.59 -2.55
C GLN A 85 -23.08 -12.24 -1.38
N ASP A 86 -24.07 -11.39 -1.64
CA ASP A 86 -25.11 -10.96 -0.72
C ASP A 86 -25.49 -12.05 0.29
N LEU A 87 -24.91 -12.00 1.49
CA LEU A 87 -25.30 -12.89 2.60
C LEU A 87 -26.72 -12.58 3.10
N ASP A 88 -27.28 -11.44 2.69
CA ASP A 88 -28.66 -10.99 2.92
C ASP A 88 -29.59 -11.22 1.70
N ALA A 89 -29.09 -11.75 0.58
CA ALA A 89 -29.97 -12.31 -0.44
C ALA A 89 -30.53 -13.62 0.14
N ALA A 90 -31.64 -13.50 0.86
CA ALA A 90 -32.42 -14.64 1.31
C ALA A 90 -32.48 -15.65 0.16
N PRO A 91 -32.02 -16.91 0.34
CA PRO A 91 -32.22 -17.91 -0.67
C PRO A 91 -33.73 -18.03 -0.89
N SER A 92 -34.21 -17.48 -2.00
CA SER A 92 -35.60 -17.61 -2.48
C SER A 92 -35.85 -19.03 -3.01
N GLN A 93 -35.37 -20.03 -2.28
CA GLN A 93 -35.76 -21.41 -2.45
C GLN A 93 -36.52 -21.80 -1.20
N GLY A 94 -37.83 -21.96 -1.37
CA GLY A 94 -38.68 -22.57 -0.36
C GLY A 94 -38.00 -23.83 0.15
N ASN A 95 -37.72 -23.86 1.45
CA ASN A 95 -37.12 -25.01 2.08
C ASN A 95 -38.07 -26.19 1.90
N ALA A 96 -37.59 -27.28 1.29
CA ALA A 96 -38.31 -28.52 1.06
C ALA A 96 -38.78 -29.25 2.35
N PHE A 97 -38.59 -28.64 3.52
CA PHE A 97 -39.01 -29.15 4.82
C PHE A 97 -40.48 -28.84 5.14
N ASP A 98 -41.11 -27.90 4.43
CA ASP A 98 -42.49 -27.48 4.70
C ASP A 98 -43.57 -28.37 4.03
N ASP A 99 -43.19 -29.22 3.06
CA ASP A 99 -44.13 -30.10 2.36
C ASP A 99 -44.49 -31.41 3.11
N ALA A 100 -43.87 -31.69 4.26
CA ALA A 100 -44.10 -32.93 4.99
C ALA A 100 -45.31 -32.92 5.95
N LYS A 101 -46.06 -31.80 6.06
CA LYS A 101 -47.20 -31.67 7.01
C LYS A 101 -48.60 -31.64 6.39
N LYS A 102 -48.77 -31.88 5.09
CA LYS A 102 -50.10 -31.89 4.45
C LYS A 102 -50.64 -33.28 4.04
N ALA A 103 -50.07 -34.36 4.56
CA ALA A 103 -50.62 -35.70 4.37
C ALA A 103 -50.57 -36.53 5.65
N GLN A 104 -51.46 -36.22 6.60
CA GLN A 104 -52.17 -37.16 7.50
C GLN A 104 -53.16 -36.43 8.40
#